data_AF-A0A8J9ZCJ6-F1
#
_entry.id   AF-A0A8J9ZCJ6-F1
#
_cell.length_a   1.000
_cell.length_b   1.000
_cell.length_c   1.000
_cell.angle_alpha   90.00
_cell.angle_beta   90.00
_cell.angle_gamma   90.00
#
_symmetry.space_group_name_H-M   'P 1'
#
loop_
_entity.id
_entity.type
_entity.pdbx_description
1 polymer ?
#
loop_
_entity_poly.entity_id
_entity_poly.type
_entity_poly.pdbx_seq_one_letter_code
_entity_poly.pdbx_strand_id
1 'polypeptide(L)'
;MTTNLWLRQRWRDEFLTWNSSEHGNIQTVIIKSDLIWRPDIVLYNRIHEEGWSDTPDTNVRVSSTGDVIWGYPATILSSCVMDISNFPYDVQRCPMKFGSWTYNGNDLNLINFTNKGDTDNFIRNEEWTVQSFEVERNEVVYSCCPGVPFPDVTYTVVIRRRSLYYNYYVMAPNVLLAVLALLGFFLPPDSGEKLSLSITLLLALMVFMQLVTDTLPPLSTSIPAISVFFGAIIVLVGLSSALTIFILTLHFRGPYVRPVPKWLRTIFFLGPPKARTTVINNNKHLHQSGEPEVTQSPRREVNEPSALGRIEKVMNHFRDEEEIITYKRRLEKDWKVLAMRIDRCLFIVFTLVFIIATGAILGTA
;
A
#
# COMPACT_ATOMS: atom_id res chain seq x y z
N MET A 1 13.50 -13.05 13.99
CA MET A 1 12.47 -13.50 14.95
C MET A 1 13.13 -13.68 16.31
N THR A 2 12.58 -13.07 17.36
CA THR A 2 13.07 -13.23 18.74
C THR A 2 12.16 -14.18 19.49
N THR A 3 12.72 -15.23 20.09
CA THR A 3 11.96 -16.27 20.80
C THR A 3 12.59 -16.60 22.15
N ASN A 4 11.76 -16.75 23.17
CA ASN A 4 12.15 -17.35 24.43
C ASN A 4 11.78 -18.83 24.42
N LEU A 5 12.77 -19.69 24.54
CA LEU A 5 12.60 -21.13 24.45
C LEU A 5 13.40 -21.85 25.53
N TRP A 6 12.98 -23.07 25.84
CA TRP A 6 13.68 -23.96 26.76
C TRP A 6 14.37 -25.02 25.93
N LEU A 7 15.70 -24.98 25.86
CA LEU A 7 16.48 -26.04 25.23
C LEU A 7 16.62 -27.18 26.22
N ARG A 8 16.11 -28.36 25.85
CA ARG A 8 16.21 -29.58 26.65
C ARG A 8 17.10 -30.56 25.90
N GLN A 9 18.22 -30.90 26.50
CA GLN A 9 19.21 -31.82 25.98
C GLN A 9 19.33 -33.01 26.93
N ARG A 10 19.47 -34.21 26.37
CA ARG A 10 19.73 -35.42 27.14
C ARG A 10 20.75 -36.27 26.41
N TRP A 11 21.75 -36.71 27.14
CA TRP A 11 22.74 -37.68 26.67
C TRP A 11 23.08 -38.63 27.81
N ARG A 12 23.91 -39.64 27.51
CA ARG A 12 24.42 -40.56 28.51
C ARG A 12 25.94 -40.45 28.55
N ASP A 13 26.48 -40.32 29.75
CA ASP A 13 27.91 -40.25 30.01
C ASP A 13 28.29 -41.46 30.89
N GLU A 14 29.13 -42.33 30.34
CA GLU A 14 29.56 -43.56 31.00
C GLU A 14 30.49 -43.29 32.20
N PHE A 15 31.22 -42.17 32.20
CA PHE A 15 32.11 -41.77 33.28
C PHE A 15 31.38 -41.17 34.48
N LEU A 16 30.10 -40.82 34.31
CA LEU A 16 29.23 -40.28 35.37
C LEU A 16 28.29 -41.33 35.97
N THR A 17 28.69 -42.61 35.95
CA THR A 17 27.93 -43.72 36.54
C THR A 17 28.41 -44.02 37.96
N TRP A 18 27.48 -44.33 38.88
CA TRP A 18 27.83 -44.78 40.23
C TRP A 18 26.81 -45.76 40.79
N ASN A 19 27.24 -46.59 41.73
CA ASN A 19 26.33 -47.49 42.43
C ASN A 19 25.58 -46.74 43.55
N SER A 20 24.29 -46.52 43.37
CA SER A 20 23.48 -45.78 44.36
C SER A 20 23.52 -46.41 45.76
N SER A 21 23.63 -47.73 45.89
CA SER A 21 23.66 -48.40 47.20
C SER A 21 24.91 -48.08 48.01
N GLU A 22 26.02 -47.78 47.35
CA GLU A 22 27.30 -47.41 47.99
C GLU A 22 27.31 -45.95 48.44
N HIS A 23 26.38 -45.14 47.94
CA HIS A 23 26.27 -43.70 48.18
C HIS A 23 24.92 -43.33 48.79
N GLY A 24 24.44 -44.10 49.77
CA GLY A 24 23.23 -43.74 50.53
C GLY A 24 21.95 -43.70 49.70
N ASN A 25 21.85 -44.52 48.65
CA ASN A 25 20.74 -44.57 47.70
C ASN A 25 20.52 -43.26 46.92
N ILE A 26 21.56 -42.43 46.76
CA ILE A 26 21.48 -41.24 45.91
C ILE A 26 21.39 -41.66 44.45
N GLN A 27 20.25 -41.38 43.82
CA GLN A 27 19.97 -41.73 42.42
C GLN A 27 20.23 -40.58 41.44
N THR A 28 20.21 -39.33 41.93
CA THR A 28 20.41 -38.14 41.10
C THR A 28 21.19 -37.08 41.85
N VAL A 29 22.10 -36.42 41.15
CA VAL A 29 22.84 -35.25 41.64
C VAL A 29 22.65 -34.07 40.70
N ILE A 30 22.80 -32.86 41.24
CA ILE A 30 22.77 -31.61 40.48
C ILE A 30 24.16 -31.01 40.58
N ILE A 31 24.81 -30.84 39.44
CA ILE A 31 26.15 -30.27 39.34
C ILE A 31 26.16 -29.11 38.35
N LYS A 32 27.19 -28.29 38.37
CA LYS A 32 27.34 -27.24 37.37
C LYS A 32 27.70 -27.86 36.02
N SER A 33 27.13 -27.33 34.93
CA SER A 33 27.31 -27.91 33.60
C SER A 33 28.71 -27.69 33.02
N ASP A 34 29.46 -26.69 33.49
CA ASP A 34 30.85 -26.40 33.10
C ASP A 34 31.86 -27.46 33.58
N LEU A 35 31.51 -28.25 34.59
CA LEU A 35 32.36 -29.30 35.15
C LEU A 35 32.32 -30.62 34.36
N ILE A 36 31.39 -30.77 33.42
CA ILE A 36 31.24 -31.97 32.60
C ILE A 36 31.32 -31.63 31.12
N TRP A 37 31.49 -32.66 30.30
CA TRP A 37 31.39 -32.48 28.85
C TRP A 37 29.96 -32.02 28.47
N ARG A 38 29.89 -31.03 27.58
CA ARG A 38 28.64 -30.48 27.04
C ARG A 38 28.72 -30.53 25.50
N PRO A 39 27.67 -30.97 24.81
CA PRO A 39 27.63 -30.87 23.35
C PRO A 39 27.56 -29.41 22.90
N ASP A 40 28.21 -29.09 21.78
CA ASP A 40 28.31 -27.77 21.18
C ASP A 40 27.11 -27.45 20.27
N ILE A 41 25.90 -27.60 20.80
CA ILE A 41 24.67 -27.34 20.04
C ILE A 41 24.50 -25.84 19.83
N VAL A 42 24.51 -25.42 18.57
CA VAL A 42 24.37 -24.02 18.16
C VAL A 42 23.18 -23.84 17.23
N LEU A 43 22.67 -22.60 17.16
CA LEU A 43 21.69 -22.20 16.14
C LEU A 43 22.45 -21.66 14.92
N TYR A 44 22.35 -22.33 13.78
CA TYR A 44 23.07 -21.91 12.55
C TYR A 44 22.54 -20.60 11.96
N ASN A 45 21.22 -20.39 11.98
CA ASN A 45 20.59 -19.19 11.45
C ASN A 45 20.38 -18.11 12.52
N ARG A 46 21.34 -17.98 13.44
CA ARG A 46 21.33 -16.94 14.47
C ARG A 46 21.72 -15.59 13.89
N ILE A 47 21.07 -14.53 14.36
CA ILE A 47 21.53 -13.15 14.14
C ILE A 47 22.33 -12.74 15.38
N HIS A 48 23.58 -12.32 15.18
CA HIS A 48 24.47 -11.86 16.24
C HIS A 48 24.39 -10.33 16.36
N GLU A 49 24.19 -9.81 17.58
CA GLU A 49 24.36 -8.39 17.87
C GLU A 49 25.78 -8.12 18.43
N GLU A 50 26.29 -8.97 19.35
CA GLU A 50 27.69 -9.00 19.80
C GLU A 50 28.09 -10.43 20.23
N GLY A 51 29.29 -10.90 19.82
CA GLY A 51 29.90 -12.16 20.28
C GLY A 51 29.19 -13.47 19.86
N TRP A 52 29.90 -14.59 20.00
CA TRP A 52 29.28 -15.91 20.06
C TRP A 52 28.71 -16.10 21.47
N SER A 53 27.54 -16.71 21.63
CA SER A 53 27.00 -16.91 22.98
C SER A 53 27.89 -17.86 23.77
N ASP A 54 28.28 -17.44 24.96
CA ASP A 54 28.74 -18.36 25.98
C ASP A 54 27.70 -19.47 26.18
N THR A 55 28.18 -20.70 26.26
CA THR A 55 27.36 -21.83 26.72
C THR A 55 26.73 -21.48 28.07
N PRO A 56 25.44 -21.72 28.28
CA PRO A 56 24.77 -21.26 29.49
C PRO A 56 25.32 -21.91 30.76
N ASP A 57 25.65 -21.11 31.76
CA ASP A 57 26.16 -21.57 33.07
C ASP A 57 25.03 -22.03 34.00
N THR A 58 24.17 -22.90 33.49
CA THR A 58 23.08 -23.51 34.26
C THR A 58 23.50 -24.87 34.83
N ASN A 59 22.82 -25.30 35.89
CA ASN A 59 23.07 -26.62 36.48
C ASN A 59 22.45 -27.73 35.62
N VAL A 60 23.04 -28.92 35.72
CA VAL A 60 22.64 -30.12 35.02
C VAL A 60 22.27 -31.21 36.02
N ARG A 61 21.25 -32.02 35.70
CA ARG A 61 20.85 -33.17 36.51
C ARG A 61 21.49 -34.43 35.93
N VAL A 62 22.22 -35.15 36.76
CA VAL A 62 22.87 -36.42 36.40
C VAL A 62 22.23 -37.53 37.23
N SER A 63 21.87 -38.65 36.60
CA SER A 63 21.38 -39.86 37.26
C SER A 63 22.50 -40.88 37.46
N SER A 64 22.39 -41.75 38.46
CA SER A 64 23.35 -42.81 38.77
C SER A 64 23.64 -43.77 37.61
N THR A 65 22.72 -43.84 36.64
CA THR A 65 22.84 -44.62 35.40
C THR A 65 23.74 -43.97 34.33
N GLY A 66 24.24 -42.75 34.58
CA GLY A 66 24.99 -41.93 33.64
C GLY A 66 24.11 -41.04 32.75
N ASP A 67 22.78 -41.08 32.92
CA ASP A 67 21.87 -40.23 32.16
C ASP A 67 21.98 -38.77 32.62
N VAL A 68 22.28 -37.89 31.67
CA VAL A 68 22.46 -36.46 31.89
C VAL A 68 21.29 -35.71 31.23
N ILE A 69 20.62 -34.85 31.99
CA ILE A 69 19.54 -33.98 31.50
C ILE A 69 19.93 -32.54 31.77
N TRP A 70 20.12 -31.79 30.68
CA TRP A 70 20.47 -30.38 30.72
C TRP A 70 19.38 -29.54 30.05
N GLY A 71 18.68 -28.75 30.86
CA GLY A 71 17.60 -27.89 30.41
C GLY A 71 17.88 -26.45 30.81
N TYR A 72 17.82 -25.52 29.85
CA TYR A 72 18.02 -24.11 30.14
C TYR A 72 17.12 -23.20 29.29
N PRO A 73 16.68 -22.05 29.84
CA PRO A 73 16.00 -21.04 29.06
C PRO A 73 17.02 -20.27 28.20
N ALA A 74 16.64 -19.93 26.98
CA ALA A 74 17.43 -19.11 26.07
C ALA A 74 16.52 -18.14 25.30
N THR A 75 16.98 -16.89 25.19
CA THR A 75 16.43 -15.91 24.25
C THR A 75 17.23 -15.99 22.97
N ILE A 76 16.59 -16.41 21.89
CA ILE A 76 17.26 -16.65 20.61
C ILE A 76 16.70 -15.70 19.57
N LEU A 77 17.61 -15.00 18.88
CA LEU A 77 17.34 -14.17 17.71
C LEU A 77 17.73 -14.96 16.45
N SER A 78 16.74 -15.39 15.68
CA SER A 78 16.94 -16.15 14.44
C SER A 78 16.59 -15.34 13.19
N SER A 79 17.29 -15.59 12.10
CA SER A 79 16.94 -15.06 10.79
C SER A 79 15.78 -15.86 10.20
N CYS A 80 14.79 -15.15 9.67
CA CYS A 80 13.61 -15.73 9.05
C CYS A 80 13.28 -14.90 7.80
N VAL A 81 13.11 -15.56 6.66
CA VAL A 81 12.69 -14.91 5.43
C VAL A 81 11.18 -14.72 5.49
N MET A 82 10.73 -13.47 5.42
CA MET A 82 9.32 -13.10 5.55
C MET A 82 8.67 -13.01 4.17
N ASP A 83 7.52 -13.63 3.99
CA ASP A 83 6.66 -13.43 2.82
C ASP A 83 5.51 -12.50 3.18
N ILE A 84 5.54 -11.27 2.65
CA ILE A 84 4.54 -10.23 2.95
C ILE A 84 3.51 -10.05 1.84
N SER A 85 3.46 -10.96 0.86
CA SER A 85 2.55 -10.86 -0.29
C SER A 85 1.08 -10.69 0.14
N ASN A 86 0.66 -11.48 1.12
CA ASN A 86 -0.73 -11.50 1.64
C ASN A 86 -0.92 -10.67 2.91
N PHE A 87 -0.03 -9.72 3.21
CA PHE A 87 -0.18 -8.86 4.39
C PHE A 87 -1.54 -8.13 4.39
N PRO A 88 -2.28 -8.05 5.53
CA PRO A 88 -1.93 -8.50 6.90
C PRO A 88 -2.42 -9.92 7.26
N TYR A 89 -2.84 -10.73 6.28
CA TYR A 89 -3.31 -12.11 6.45
C TYR A 89 -2.17 -13.13 6.23
N ASP A 90 -0.93 -12.69 6.42
CA ASP A 90 0.27 -13.45 6.13
C ASP A 90 0.50 -14.60 7.13
N VAL A 91 1.08 -15.69 6.60
CA VAL A 91 1.55 -16.84 7.37
C VAL A 91 3.05 -16.95 7.15
N GLN A 92 3.81 -16.95 8.25
CA GLN A 92 5.27 -16.99 8.22
C GLN A 92 5.76 -18.35 8.70
N ARG A 93 6.80 -18.86 8.04
CA ARG A 93 7.48 -20.11 8.41
C ARG A 93 8.91 -19.76 8.81
N CYS A 94 9.18 -19.80 10.11
CA CYS A 94 10.49 -19.44 10.63
C CYS A 94 11.22 -20.69 11.14
N PRO A 95 12.16 -21.25 10.35
CA PRO A 95 12.98 -22.37 10.78
C PRO A 95 14.03 -21.92 11.79
N MET A 96 14.31 -22.74 12.78
CA MET A 96 15.40 -22.62 13.73
C MET A 96 16.24 -23.89 13.65
N LYS A 97 17.43 -23.78 13.07
CA LYS A 97 18.28 -24.92 12.72
C LYS A 97 19.32 -25.16 13.81
N PHE A 98 19.12 -26.19 14.62
CA PHE A 98 20.03 -26.59 15.70
C PHE A 98 20.91 -27.75 15.27
N GLY A 99 22.22 -27.64 15.50
CA GLY A 99 23.17 -28.70 15.19
C GLY A 99 24.47 -28.50 15.96
N SER A 100 25.33 -29.53 15.95
CA SER A 100 26.71 -29.38 16.44
C SER A 100 27.49 -28.46 15.50
N TRP A 101 28.45 -27.71 16.04
CA TRP A 101 29.32 -26.86 15.23
C TRP A 101 30.59 -27.62 14.78
N THR A 102 31.17 -28.41 15.66
CA THR A 102 32.47 -29.05 15.46
C THR A 102 32.39 -30.57 15.22
N TYR A 103 31.42 -31.26 15.84
CA TYR A 103 31.26 -32.69 15.68
C TYR A 103 30.45 -33.02 14.43
N ASN A 104 30.89 -34.05 13.72
CA ASN A 104 30.15 -34.61 12.59
C ASN A 104 29.18 -35.71 13.06
N GLY A 105 28.40 -36.29 12.14
CA GLY A 105 27.41 -37.31 12.47
C GLY A 105 27.94 -38.66 12.98
N ASN A 106 29.23 -38.94 12.82
CA ASN A 106 29.88 -40.12 13.40
C ASN A 106 30.24 -39.90 14.87
N ASP A 107 30.60 -38.67 15.23
CA ASP A 107 31.02 -38.31 16.59
C ASP A 107 29.82 -37.94 17.48
N LEU A 108 28.87 -37.17 16.93
CA LEU A 108 27.68 -36.70 17.62
C LEU A 108 26.46 -36.85 16.73
N ASN A 109 25.54 -37.74 17.12
CA ASN A 109 24.27 -37.92 16.45
C ASN A 109 23.14 -37.21 17.20
N LEU A 110 22.62 -36.12 16.62
CA LEU A 110 21.50 -35.37 17.18
C LEU A 110 20.17 -36.02 16.81
N ILE A 111 19.34 -36.30 17.82
CA ILE A 111 18.00 -36.90 17.66
C ILE A 111 16.94 -36.06 18.37
N ASN A 112 15.76 -35.93 17.76
CA ASN A 112 14.63 -35.24 18.36
C ASN A 112 13.85 -36.16 19.31
N PHE A 113 13.50 -35.66 20.50
CA PHE A 113 12.69 -36.42 21.47
C PHE A 113 11.24 -36.63 21.00
N THR A 114 10.71 -35.63 20.32
CA THR A 114 9.31 -35.55 19.90
C THR A 114 9.23 -35.11 18.44
N ASN A 115 8.12 -35.47 17.77
CA ASN A 115 7.87 -35.10 16.37
C ASN A 115 7.29 -33.68 16.23
N LYS A 116 7.07 -32.98 17.34
CA LYS A 116 6.55 -31.61 17.42
C LYS A 116 7.23 -30.89 18.57
N GLY A 117 7.41 -29.58 18.44
CA GLY A 117 7.92 -28.78 19.54
C GLY A 117 6.88 -28.60 20.64
N ASP A 118 7.35 -28.53 21.89
CA ASP A 118 6.52 -28.36 23.08
C ASP A 118 5.93 -26.95 23.13
N THR A 119 4.60 -26.85 23.20
CA THR A 119 3.84 -25.59 23.29
C THR A 119 2.95 -25.53 24.53
N ASP A 120 3.10 -26.45 25.49
CA ASP A 120 2.21 -26.56 26.65
C ASP A 120 2.25 -25.32 27.54
N ASN A 121 3.43 -24.71 27.67
CA ASN A 121 3.66 -23.48 28.44
C ASN A 121 3.81 -22.24 27.53
N PHE A 122 3.25 -22.27 26.31
CA PHE A 122 3.35 -21.15 25.39
C PHE A 122 2.55 -19.94 25.87
N ILE A 123 3.23 -18.81 26.04
CA ILE A 123 2.59 -17.52 26.32
C ILE A 123 2.06 -16.95 25.01
N ARG A 124 0.75 -16.74 24.94
CA ARG A 124 0.08 -16.23 23.74
C ARG A 124 0.59 -14.82 23.39
N ASN A 125 1.00 -14.66 22.14
CA ASN A 125 1.36 -13.37 21.56
C ASN A 125 0.11 -12.60 21.06
N GLU A 126 0.14 -11.28 21.18
CA GLU A 126 -0.97 -10.39 20.78
C GLU A 126 -0.97 -10.04 19.29
N GLU A 127 0.18 -10.13 18.62
CA GLU A 127 0.33 -9.86 17.19
C GLU A 127 0.26 -11.15 16.37
N TRP A 128 0.75 -12.27 16.93
CA TRP A 128 0.93 -13.54 16.22
C TRP A 128 0.15 -14.69 16.87
N THR A 129 -0.32 -15.61 16.04
CA THR A 129 -0.93 -16.87 16.44
C THR A 129 -0.05 -18.03 15.95
N VAL A 130 0.35 -18.92 16.85
CA VAL A 130 1.10 -20.12 16.48
C VAL A 130 0.12 -21.14 15.90
N GLN A 131 0.37 -21.58 14.66
CA GLN A 131 -0.41 -22.62 14.00
C GLN A 131 0.18 -24.00 14.23
N SER A 132 1.49 -24.13 14.02
CA SER A 132 2.22 -25.37 14.22
C SER A 132 3.65 -25.10 14.67
N PHE A 133 4.22 -26.09 15.38
CA PHE A 133 5.63 -26.12 15.74
C PHE A 133 6.21 -27.44 15.24
N GLU A 134 6.67 -27.43 13.99
CA GLU A 134 7.10 -28.59 13.24
C GLU A 134 8.57 -28.91 13.52
N VAL A 135 8.93 -30.20 13.51
CA VAL A 135 10.29 -30.67 13.77
C VAL A 135 10.71 -31.59 12.63
N GLU A 136 11.88 -31.31 12.05
CA GLU A 136 12.47 -32.11 10.99
C GLU A 136 13.95 -32.35 11.31
N ARG A 137 14.40 -33.61 11.21
CA ARG A 137 15.81 -33.96 11.32
C ARG A 137 16.40 -34.09 9.93
N ASN A 138 17.49 -33.39 9.69
CA ASN A 138 18.22 -33.44 8.43
C ASN A 138 19.64 -33.95 8.64
N GLU A 139 20.19 -34.55 7.59
CA GLU A 139 21.61 -34.88 7.51
C GLU A 139 22.17 -34.19 6.27
N VAL A 140 23.05 -33.21 6.50
CA VAL A 140 23.58 -32.37 5.43
C VAL A 140 25.07 -32.60 5.28
N VAL A 141 25.51 -32.88 4.06
CA VAL A 141 26.93 -32.89 3.72
C VAL A 141 27.32 -31.49 3.27
N TYR A 142 28.17 -30.82 4.04
CA TYR A 142 28.65 -29.47 3.73
C TYR A 142 29.86 -29.51 2.80
N SER A 143 30.05 -28.46 2.00
CA SER A 143 31.15 -28.35 1.04
C SER A 143 32.54 -28.38 1.68
N CYS A 144 32.66 -27.99 2.96
CA CYS A 144 33.93 -28.05 3.69
C CYS A 144 34.38 -29.48 4.03
N CYS A 145 33.43 -30.41 4.16
CA CYS A 145 33.67 -31.76 4.67
C CYS A 145 32.90 -32.79 3.80
N PRO A 146 33.38 -33.06 2.58
CA PRO A 146 32.72 -34.01 1.68
C PRO A 146 32.77 -35.44 2.25
N GLY A 147 31.65 -36.16 2.13
CA GLY A 147 31.55 -37.57 2.50
C GLY A 147 31.16 -37.83 3.96
N VAL A 148 31.06 -36.80 4.81
CA VAL A 148 30.59 -36.94 6.19
C VAL A 148 29.36 -36.06 6.44
N PRO A 149 28.20 -36.63 6.80
CA PRO A 149 27.01 -35.86 7.09
C PRO A 149 27.08 -35.18 8.47
N PHE A 150 26.54 -33.98 8.56
CA PHE A 150 26.30 -33.27 9.81
C PHE A 150 24.81 -33.30 10.12
N PRO A 151 24.39 -33.94 11.24
CA PRO A 151 23.00 -34.00 11.63
C PRO A 151 22.55 -32.68 12.24
N ASP A 152 21.39 -32.21 11.82
CA ASP A 152 20.70 -31.06 12.40
C ASP A 152 19.23 -31.37 12.67
N VAL A 153 18.66 -30.66 13.65
CA VAL A 153 17.23 -30.67 13.92
C VAL A 153 16.71 -29.27 13.69
N THR A 154 15.86 -29.14 12.68
CA THR A 154 15.23 -27.88 12.31
C THR A 154 13.83 -27.80 12.90
N TYR A 155 13.63 -26.81 13.77
CA TYR A 155 12.37 -26.49 14.41
C TYR A 155 11.70 -25.35 13.65
N THR A 156 10.61 -25.61 12.94
CA THR A 156 9.89 -24.60 12.14
C THR A 156 8.65 -24.13 12.88
N VAL A 157 8.65 -22.87 13.30
CA VAL A 157 7.46 -22.23 13.87
C VAL A 157 6.64 -21.63 12.74
N VAL A 158 5.40 -22.10 12.59
CA VAL A 158 4.45 -21.53 11.64
C VAL A 158 3.52 -20.58 12.39
N ILE A 159 3.61 -19.29 12.08
CA ILE A 159 2.84 -18.23 12.75
C ILE A 159 1.94 -17.50 11.75
N ARG A 160 0.75 -17.08 12.20
CA ARG A 160 -0.18 -16.23 11.44
C ARG A 160 -0.40 -14.92 12.16
N ARG A 161 -0.33 -13.81 11.43
CA ARG A 161 -0.58 -12.47 11.95
C ARG A 161 -2.05 -12.27 12.31
N ARG A 162 -2.31 -11.52 13.39
CA ARG A 162 -3.66 -11.04 13.72
C ARG A 162 -3.97 -9.77 12.94
N SER A 163 -4.86 -9.89 11.95
CA SER A 163 -5.18 -8.80 11.01
C SER A 163 -6.12 -7.72 11.54
N LEU A 164 -6.79 -7.94 12.68
CA LEU A 164 -7.81 -7.01 13.20
C LEU A 164 -7.28 -5.59 13.39
N TYR A 165 -6.08 -5.43 13.94
CA TYR A 165 -5.46 -4.11 14.11
C TYR A 165 -5.31 -3.38 12.78
N TYR A 166 -4.76 -4.05 11.77
CA TYR A 166 -4.56 -3.47 10.44
C TYR A 166 -5.89 -3.20 9.72
N ASN A 167 -6.89 -4.06 9.89
CA ASN A 167 -8.21 -3.85 9.29
C ASN A 167 -8.90 -2.60 9.86
N TYR A 168 -8.87 -2.41 11.18
CA TYR A 168 -9.56 -1.27 11.81
C TYR A 168 -8.77 0.04 11.72
N TYR A 169 -7.47 0.02 11.98
CA TYR A 169 -6.68 1.25 12.10
C TYR A 169 -6.00 1.66 10.78
N VAL A 170 -5.77 0.72 9.86
CA VAL A 170 -5.09 1.00 8.59
C VAL A 170 -6.06 0.94 7.40
N MET A 171 -6.85 -0.11 7.25
CA MET A 171 -7.76 -0.26 6.10
C MET A 171 -8.98 0.66 6.20
N ALA A 172 -9.68 0.69 7.34
CA ALA A 172 -10.94 1.43 7.46
C ALA A 172 -10.83 2.95 7.18
N PRO A 173 -9.81 3.68 7.67
CA PRO A 173 -9.64 5.11 7.35
C PRO A 173 -9.44 5.36 5.85
N ASN A 174 -8.71 4.46 5.16
CA ASN A 174 -8.45 4.61 3.74
C ASN A 174 -9.69 4.28 2.87
N VAL A 175 -10.49 3.30 3.27
CA VAL A 175 -11.80 3.07 2.64
C VAL A 175 -12.70 4.29 2.81
N LEU A 176 -12.69 4.93 3.98
CA LEU A 176 -13.42 6.18 4.22
C LEU A 176 -12.92 7.31 3.31
N LEU A 177 -11.60 7.49 3.18
CA LEU A 177 -11.01 8.49 2.27
C LEU A 177 -11.40 8.23 0.81
N ALA A 178 -11.44 6.97 0.38
CA ALA A 178 -11.87 6.62 -0.96
C ALA A 178 -13.36 6.94 -1.20
N VAL A 179 -14.23 6.69 -0.22
CA VAL A 179 -15.64 7.11 -0.27
C VAL A 179 -15.77 8.64 -0.32
N LEU A 180 -14.98 9.38 0.47
CA LEU A 180 -14.95 10.83 0.42
C LEU A 180 -14.49 11.36 -0.95
N ALA A 181 -13.54 10.67 -1.60
CA ALA A 181 -13.12 11.02 -2.96
C ALA A 181 -14.27 10.86 -3.98
N LEU A 182 -15.10 9.82 -3.83
CA LEU A 182 -16.31 9.66 -4.64
C LEU A 182 -17.34 10.75 -4.35
N LEU A 183 -17.48 11.16 -3.09
CA LEU A 183 -18.36 12.27 -2.72
C LEU A 183 -17.90 13.62 -3.31
N GLY A 184 -16.60 13.78 -3.57
CA GLY A 184 -16.05 14.97 -4.23
C GLY A 184 -16.63 15.25 -5.61
N PHE A 185 -17.10 14.23 -6.34
CA PHE A 185 -17.78 14.41 -7.62
C PHE A 185 -19.21 14.96 -7.48
N PHE A 186 -19.86 14.81 -6.32
CA PHE A 186 -21.16 15.44 -6.08
C PHE A 186 -21.04 16.93 -5.76
N LEU A 187 -19.85 17.41 -5.40
CA LEU A 187 -19.63 18.81 -5.11
C LEU A 187 -19.61 19.64 -6.41
N PRO A 188 -20.48 20.66 -6.54
CA PRO A 188 -20.51 21.46 -7.75
C PRO A 188 -19.24 22.33 -7.88
N PRO A 189 -18.75 22.57 -9.10
CA PRO A 189 -17.56 23.39 -9.35
C PRO A 189 -17.73 24.86 -8.94
N ASP A 190 -18.97 25.35 -8.81
CA ASP A 190 -19.27 26.71 -8.32
C ASP A 190 -18.87 26.91 -6.85
N SER A 191 -18.71 25.85 -6.05
CA SER A 191 -18.33 25.93 -4.63
C SER A 191 -16.87 26.34 -4.40
N GLY A 192 -15.98 26.23 -5.40
CA GLY A 192 -14.55 26.52 -5.26
C GLY A 192 -13.74 25.48 -4.47
N GLU A 193 -14.35 24.79 -3.51
CA GLU A 193 -13.68 23.84 -2.61
C GLU A 193 -13.41 22.45 -3.22
N LYS A 194 -13.92 22.16 -4.42
CA LYS A 194 -13.79 20.84 -5.05
C LYS A 194 -12.35 20.42 -5.29
N LEU A 195 -11.52 21.33 -5.79
CA LEU A 195 -10.10 21.07 -6.02
C LEU A 195 -9.35 20.88 -4.70
N SER A 196 -9.67 21.70 -3.70
CA SER A 196 -9.09 21.65 -2.35
C SER A 196 -9.37 20.30 -1.67
N LEU A 197 -10.63 19.83 -1.73
CA LEU A 197 -11.02 18.50 -1.25
C LEU A 197 -10.22 17.38 -1.95
N SER A 198 -10.09 17.43 -3.27
CA SER A 198 -9.39 16.39 -4.05
C SER A 198 -7.90 16.31 -3.69
N ILE A 199 -7.23 17.46 -3.53
CA ILE A 199 -5.80 17.52 -3.17
C ILE A 199 -5.57 17.08 -1.72
N THR A 200 -6.42 17.50 -0.78
CA THR A 200 -6.30 17.11 0.63
C THR A 200 -6.50 15.60 0.82
N LEU A 201 -7.42 14.98 0.08
CA LEU A 201 -7.60 13.53 0.05
C LEU A 201 -6.37 12.80 -0.54
N LEU A 202 -5.80 13.32 -1.63
CA LEU A 202 -4.58 12.75 -2.22
C LEU A 202 -3.41 12.78 -1.22
N LEU A 203 -3.22 13.91 -0.54
CA LEU A 203 -2.17 14.05 0.47
C LEU A 203 -2.41 13.12 1.67
N ALA A 204 -3.64 13.00 2.15
CA ALA A 204 -3.98 12.08 3.23
C ALA A 204 -3.67 10.62 2.85
N LEU A 205 -4.03 10.19 1.63
CA LEU A 205 -3.73 8.84 1.14
C LEU A 205 -2.22 8.58 1.04
N MET A 206 -1.43 9.57 0.60
CA MET A 206 0.03 9.46 0.55
C MET A 206 0.64 9.31 1.96
N VAL A 207 0.14 10.07 2.94
CA VAL A 207 0.59 9.95 4.34
C VAL A 207 0.26 8.57 4.93
N PHE A 208 -0.94 8.04 4.67
CA PHE A 208 -1.29 6.69 5.11
C PHE A 208 -0.45 5.61 4.43
N MET A 209 -0.14 5.76 3.14
CA MET A 209 0.75 4.84 2.45
C MET A 209 2.17 4.90 3.01
N GLN A 210 2.68 6.10 3.34
CA GLN A 210 3.97 6.27 4.00
C GLN A 210 4.01 5.54 5.36
N LEU A 211 2.96 5.68 6.18
CA LEU A 211 2.85 4.96 7.44
C LEU A 211 2.97 3.44 7.25
N VAL A 212 2.33 2.90 6.21
CA VAL A 212 2.40 1.47 5.89
C VAL A 212 3.82 1.08 5.47
N THR A 213 4.47 1.86 4.61
CA THR A 213 5.84 1.58 4.15
C THR A 213 6.87 1.65 5.28
N ASP A 214 6.66 2.53 6.26
CA ASP A 214 7.56 2.65 7.42
C ASP A 214 7.44 1.46 8.39
N THR A 215 6.26 0.82 8.46
CA THR A 215 6.04 -0.36 9.32
C THR A 215 6.48 -1.67 8.68
N LEU A 216 6.60 -1.72 7.36
CA LEU A 216 6.97 -2.92 6.62
C LEU A 216 8.48 -2.96 6.37
N PRO A 217 9.12 -4.14 6.44
CA PRO A 217 10.52 -4.25 6.04
C PRO A 217 10.66 -3.89 4.54
N PRO A 218 11.76 -3.23 4.14
CA PRO A 218 12.02 -2.94 2.73
C PRO A 218 12.33 -4.24 1.98
N LEU A 219 11.30 -4.86 1.40
CA LEU A 219 11.42 -6.08 0.60
C LEU A 219 11.16 -5.77 -0.88
N SER A 220 12.06 -6.24 -1.75
CA SER A 220 11.94 -6.12 -3.22
C SER A 220 11.45 -7.41 -3.89
N THR A 221 11.25 -8.47 -3.12
CA THR A 221 10.85 -9.80 -3.63
C THR A 221 9.37 -9.87 -3.96
N SER A 222 8.52 -9.13 -3.23
CA SER A 222 7.07 -9.14 -3.41
C SER A 222 6.44 -7.85 -2.90
N ILE A 223 5.40 -7.37 -3.60
CA ILE A 223 4.65 -6.17 -3.19
C ILE A 223 3.44 -6.65 -2.35
N PRO A 224 3.25 -6.12 -1.13
CA PRO A 224 2.10 -6.46 -0.29
C PRO A 224 0.75 -6.14 -0.96
N ALA A 225 -0.24 -7.02 -0.80
CA ALA A 225 -1.60 -6.78 -1.28
C ALA A 225 -2.19 -5.44 -0.78
N ILE A 226 -1.93 -5.09 0.48
CA ILE A 226 -2.33 -3.79 1.06
C ILE A 226 -1.71 -2.60 0.32
N SER A 227 -0.46 -2.71 -0.12
CA SER A 227 0.27 -1.64 -0.83
C SER A 227 -0.23 -1.50 -2.26
N VAL A 228 -0.58 -2.61 -2.91
CA VAL A 228 -1.24 -2.59 -4.23
C VAL A 228 -2.60 -1.90 -4.13
N PHE A 229 -3.36 -2.17 -3.07
CA PHE A 229 -4.64 -1.50 -2.79
C PHE A 229 -4.49 0.02 -2.64
N PHE A 230 -3.61 0.47 -1.75
CA PHE A 230 -3.38 1.91 -1.55
C PHE A 230 -2.82 2.58 -2.79
N GLY A 231 -1.86 1.95 -3.47
CA GLY A 231 -1.31 2.46 -4.73
C GLY A 231 -2.38 2.63 -5.81
N ALA A 232 -3.29 1.67 -5.96
CA ALA A 232 -4.40 1.77 -6.90
C ALA A 232 -5.35 2.93 -6.58
N ILE A 233 -5.69 3.13 -5.30
CA ILE A 233 -6.54 4.25 -4.86
C ILE A 233 -5.83 5.59 -5.10
N ILE A 234 -4.54 5.69 -4.78
CA ILE A 234 -3.75 6.90 -5.01
C ILE A 234 -3.72 7.27 -6.49
N VAL A 235 -3.47 6.31 -7.37
CA VAL A 235 -3.50 6.54 -8.83
C VAL A 235 -4.89 6.98 -9.28
N LEU A 236 -5.94 6.34 -8.78
CA LEU A 236 -7.33 6.67 -9.10
C LEU A 236 -7.70 8.10 -8.66
N VAL A 237 -7.36 8.48 -7.42
CA VAL A 237 -7.62 9.83 -6.89
C VAL A 237 -6.73 10.88 -7.57
N GLY A 238 -5.50 10.53 -7.94
CA GLY A 238 -4.62 11.39 -8.74
C GLY A 238 -5.20 11.71 -10.12
N LEU A 239 -5.68 10.68 -10.83
CA LEU A 239 -6.36 10.85 -12.12
C LEU A 239 -7.67 11.65 -11.98
N SER A 240 -8.45 11.40 -10.93
CA SER A 240 -9.65 12.18 -10.60
C SER A 240 -9.34 13.66 -10.37
N SER A 241 -8.27 13.96 -9.65
CA SER A 241 -7.80 15.33 -9.38
C SER A 241 -7.41 16.05 -10.67
N ALA A 242 -6.64 15.39 -11.54
CA ALA A 242 -6.25 15.94 -12.84
C ALA A 242 -7.47 16.23 -13.75
N LEU A 243 -8.46 15.33 -13.77
CA LEU A 243 -9.71 15.54 -14.50
C LEU A 243 -10.57 16.65 -13.88
N THR A 244 -10.55 16.82 -12.56
CA THR A 244 -11.22 17.93 -11.89
C THR A 244 -10.65 19.28 -12.33
N ILE A 245 -9.31 19.39 -12.44
CA ILE A 245 -8.65 20.59 -12.99
C ILE A 245 -9.12 20.85 -14.43
N PHE A 246 -9.20 19.80 -15.25
CA PHE A 246 -9.72 19.91 -16.61
C PHE A 246 -11.17 20.40 -16.64
N ILE A 247 -12.06 19.85 -15.80
CA ILE A 247 -13.47 20.27 -15.70
C ILE A 247 -13.58 21.72 -15.23
N LEU A 248 -12.80 22.13 -14.22
CA LEU A 248 -12.78 23.51 -13.73
C LEU A 248 -12.33 24.49 -14.83
N THR A 249 -11.36 24.08 -15.66
CA THR A 249 -10.89 24.85 -16.81
C THR A 249 -11.99 25.01 -17.88
N LEU A 250 -12.83 23.97 -18.08
CA LEU A 250 -13.99 24.06 -18.96
C LEU A 250 -15.12 24.92 -18.37
N HIS A 251 -15.32 24.84 -17.05
CA HIS A 251 -16.39 25.52 -16.33
C HIS A 251 -16.15 27.04 -16.22
N PHE A 252 -14.92 27.46 -15.88
CA PHE A 252 -14.53 28.86 -15.73
C PHE A 252 -13.81 29.40 -16.98
N ARG A 253 -14.32 29.12 -18.18
CA ARG A 253 -13.74 29.67 -19.41
C ARG A 253 -13.74 31.19 -19.38
N GLY A 254 -12.59 31.78 -19.74
CA GLY A 254 -12.36 33.22 -19.77
C GLY A 254 -13.25 34.01 -20.76
N PRO A 255 -13.03 35.32 -20.90
CA PRO A 255 -13.97 36.26 -21.52
C PRO A 255 -14.30 35.99 -23.00
N TYR A 256 -13.51 35.17 -23.69
CA TYR A 256 -13.69 34.77 -25.08
C TYR A 256 -14.35 33.38 -25.19
N VAL A 257 -15.64 33.30 -24.86
CA VAL A 257 -16.37 32.03 -24.87
C VAL A 257 -16.74 31.62 -26.30
N ARG A 258 -16.06 30.60 -26.84
CA ARG A 258 -16.42 29.97 -28.12
C ARG A 258 -17.59 28.99 -27.95
N PRO A 259 -18.43 28.80 -28.99
CA PRO A 259 -19.49 27.78 -28.96
C PRO A 259 -18.92 26.38 -28.74
N VAL A 260 -19.66 25.57 -27.99
CA VAL A 260 -19.35 24.16 -27.79
C VAL A 260 -19.29 23.48 -29.18
N PRO A 261 -18.20 22.76 -29.49
CA PRO A 261 -18.08 22.03 -30.75
C PRO A 261 -19.29 21.11 -31.01
N LYS A 262 -19.69 20.98 -32.28
CA LYS A 262 -20.87 20.20 -32.66
C LYS A 262 -20.80 18.75 -32.18
N TRP A 263 -19.63 18.12 -32.26
CA TRP A 263 -19.40 16.76 -31.80
C TRP A 263 -19.62 16.59 -30.28
N LEU A 264 -19.17 17.54 -29.45
CA LEU A 264 -19.40 17.54 -28.00
C LEU A 264 -20.88 17.73 -27.64
N ARG A 265 -21.60 18.58 -28.39
CA ARG A 265 -23.05 18.76 -28.20
C ARG A 265 -23.84 17.48 -28.49
N THR A 266 -23.43 16.72 -29.50
CA THR A 266 -24.05 15.44 -29.85
C THR A 266 -23.79 14.39 -28.77
N ILE A 267 -22.55 14.24 -28.31
CA ILE A 267 -22.17 13.23 -27.30
C ILE A 267 -22.86 13.49 -25.96
N PHE A 268 -22.88 14.75 -25.51
CA PHE A 268 -23.43 15.09 -24.20
C PHE A 268 -24.88 15.58 -24.27
N PHE A 269 -25.61 15.36 -25.37
CA PHE A 269 -27.02 15.70 -25.56
C PHE A 269 -27.39 17.15 -25.18
N LEU A 270 -26.62 18.15 -25.63
CA LEU A 270 -26.90 19.57 -25.35
C LEU A 270 -27.97 20.20 -26.27
N GLY A 271 -28.59 19.41 -27.17
CA GLY A 271 -29.54 19.90 -28.16
C GLY A 271 -28.88 20.59 -29.37
N PRO A 272 -29.66 20.94 -30.41
CA PRO A 272 -29.12 21.55 -31.64
C PRO A 272 -28.56 22.96 -31.37
N PRO A 273 -27.53 23.39 -32.13
CA PRO A 273 -27.01 24.74 -32.02
C PRO A 273 -28.08 25.76 -32.39
N LYS A 274 -28.60 26.49 -31.39
CA LYS A 274 -29.42 27.67 -31.68
C LYS A 274 -28.51 28.72 -32.30
N ALA A 275 -28.66 28.92 -33.61
CA ALA A 275 -27.88 29.87 -34.39
C ALA A 275 -28.01 31.28 -33.81
N ARG A 276 -26.97 32.10 -34.02
CA ARG A 276 -27.04 33.54 -33.82
C ARG A 276 -28.12 34.07 -34.78
N THR A 277 -29.32 34.33 -34.28
CA THR A 277 -30.41 34.95 -35.06
C THR A 277 -30.12 36.44 -35.24
N THR A 278 -29.00 36.77 -35.85
CA THR A 278 -28.77 38.08 -36.46
C THR A 278 -28.04 37.83 -37.75
N VAL A 279 -28.85 37.65 -38.79
CA VAL A 279 -28.48 37.97 -40.17
C VAL A 279 -27.92 39.39 -40.14
N ILE A 280 -26.59 39.53 -40.11
CA ILE A 280 -25.96 40.78 -40.54
C ILE A 280 -26.15 40.79 -42.04
N ASN A 281 -27.30 41.32 -42.46
CA ASN A 281 -27.49 41.81 -43.80
C ASN A 281 -26.71 43.13 -43.85
N ASN A 282 -25.48 43.07 -44.36
CA ASN A 282 -24.94 44.03 -45.32
C ASN A 282 -23.42 43.92 -45.39
N ASN A 283 -22.97 43.56 -46.58
CA ASN A 283 -21.66 43.89 -47.15
C ASN A 283 -21.08 45.18 -46.57
N LYS A 284 -19.85 45.11 -46.03
CA LYS A 284 -18.85 46.17 -46.17
C LYS A 284 -17.44 45.66 -45.87
N HIS A 285 -16.74 45.43 -46.98
CA HIS A 285 -15.32 45.69 -47.21
C HIS A 285 -14.28 45.13 -46.23
N LEU A 286 -13.72 43.99 -46.61
CA LEU A 286 -12.32 43.67 -46.38
C LEU A 286 -11.49 44.56 -47.36
N HIS A 287 -10.96 45.70 -46.90
CA HIS A 287 -9.98 46.45 -47.67
C HIS A 287 -8.58 45.92 -47.36
N GLN A 288 -8.00 45.28 -48.37
CA GLN A 288 -6.59 44.96 -48.51
C GLN A 288 -5.84 46.24 -48.90
N SER A 289 -4.70 46.52 -48.25
CA SER A 289 -3.83 47.66 -48.52
C SER A 289 -3.24 47.63 -49.94
N GLY A 290 -3.28 48.79 -50.61
CA GLY A 290 -2.58 49.12 -51.85
C GLY A 290 -2.78 50.62 -52.15
N GLU A 291 -1.71 51.31 -52.55
CA GLU A 291 -1.50 52.77 -52.70
C GLU A 291 -2.45 53.55 -53.65
N PRO A 292 -2.44 54.90 -53.63
CA PRO A 292 -3.51 55.73 -54.16
C PRO A 292 -3.30 56.18 -55.61
N GLU A 293 -4.38 56.27 -56.37
CA GLU A 293 -4.47 57.13 -57.54
C GLU A 293 -5.73 58.02 -57.46
N VAL A 294 -5.51 59.29 -57.79
CA VAL A 294 -6.39 60.44 -57.65
C VAL A 294 -7.48 60.42 -58.74
N THR A 295 -8.74 60.80 -58.42
CA THR A 295 -9.53 61.81 -59.16
C THR A 295 -10.91 62.08 -58.53
N GLN A 296 -11.04 63.34 -58.07
CA GLN A 296 -12.18 64.29 -58.03
C GLN A 296 -13.64 63.86 -57.77
N SER A 297 -14.23 64.57 -56.79
CA SER A 297 -15.67 64.63 -56.43
C SER A 297 -16.54 65.39 -57.46
N PRO A 298 -17.89 65.36 -57.35
CA PRO A 298 -18.53 66.37 -56.50
C PRO A 298 -19.77 65.96 -55.67
N ARG A 299 -19.86 66.61 -54.50
CA ARG A 299 -21.04 67.02 -53.70
C ARG A 299 -22.20 66.02 -53.47
N ARG A 300 -22.32 65.56 -52.22
CA ARG A 300 -23.59 65.21 -51.58
C ARG A 300 -23.82 66.09 -50.34
N GLU A 301 -25.02 66.62 -50.25
CA GLU A 301 -25.54 67.44 -49.15
C GLU A 301 -25.32 66.77 -47.80
N VAL A 302 -24.89 67.58 -46.84
CA VAL A 302 -24.81 67.21 -45.42
C VAL A 302 -26.23 67.30 -44.87
N ASN A 303 -26.93 66.17 -44.83
CA ASN A 303 -28.09 66.02 -43.94
C ASN A 303 -27.54 65.79 -42.53
N GLU A 304 -27.67 66.80 -41.66
CA GLU A 304 -27.56 66.62 -40.22
C GLU A 304 -28.50 65.49 -39.77
N PRO A 305 -28.00 64.46 -39.07
CA PRO A 305 -28.89 63.44 -38.56
C PRO A 305 -29.78 64.08 -37.49
N SER A 306 -31.09 64.00 -37.70
CA SER A 306 -32.10 64.43 -36.73
C SER A 306 -31.79 63.87 -35.35
N ALA A 307 -32.11 64.62 -34.28
CA ALA A 307 -31.93 64.16 -32.90
C ALA A 307 -32.56 62.77 -32.66
N LEU A 308 -33.65 62.47 -33.37
CA LEU A 308 -34.31 61.17 -33.40
C LEU A 308 -33.42 60.03 -33.93
N GLY A 309 -32.67 60.27 -35.02
CA GLY A 309 -31.74 59.29 -35.58
C GLY A 309 -30.52 59.02 -34.69
N ARG A 310 -30.10 59.99 -33.88
CA ARG A 310 -29.09 59.78 -32.84
C ARG A 310 -29.63 58.91 -31.70
N ILE A 311 -30.87 59.16 -31.26
CA ILE A 311 -31.54 58.35 -30.23
C ILE A 311 -31.75 56.91 -30.72
N GLU A 312 -32.18 56.72 -31.97
CA GLU A 312 -32.39 55.40 -32.57
C GLU A 312 -31.07 54.62 -32.67
N LYS A 313 -29.97 55.28 -33.05
CA LYS A 313 -28.64 54.66 -33.09
C LYS A 313 -28.16 54.22 -31.70
N VAL A 314 -28.38 55.05 -30.68
CA VAL A 314 -28.03 54.73 -29.29
C VAL A 314 -28.90 53.60 -28.75
N MET A 315 -30.20 53.61 -29.03
CA MET A 315 -31.14 52.55 -28.64
C MET A 315 -30.81 51.21 -29.31
N ASN A 316 -30.44 51.21 -30.60
CA ASN A 316 -29.99 50.02 -31.30
C ASN A 316 -28.65 49.49 -30.74
N HIS A 317 -27.73 50.38 -30.35
CA HIS A 317 -26.47 49.98 -29.72
C HIS A 317 -26.70 49.30 -28.36
N PHE A 318 -27.56 49.86 -27.50
CA PHE A 318 -27.90 49.23 -26.22
C PHE A 318 -28.59 47.87 -26.42
N ARG A 319 -29.47 47.75 -27.42
CA ARG A 319 -30.12 46.47 -27.76
C ARG A 319 -29.11 45.42 -28.22
N ASP A 320 -28.16 45.81 -29.07
CA ASP A 320 -27.11 44.90 -29.55
C ASP A 320 -26.16 44.48 -28.41
N GLU A 321 -25.81 45.39 -27.49
CA GLU A 321 -25.05 45.05 -26.28
C GLU A 321 -25.80 44.06 -25.38
N GLU A 322 -27.10 44.28 -25.16
CA GLU A 322 -27.93 43.39 -24.36
C GLU A 322 -28.05 42.00 -25.00
N GLU A 323 -28.19 41.91 -26.33
CA GLU A 323 -28.17 40.64 -27.07
C GLU A 323 -26.83 39.91 -26.95
N ILE A 324 -25.70 40.64 -27.03
CA ILE A 324 -24.35 40.07 -26.89
C ILE A 324 -24.15 39.52 -25.47
N ILE A 325 -24.54 40.27 -24.44
CA ILE A 325 -24.46 39.84 -23.03
C ILE A 325 -25.34 38.60 -22.82
N THR A 326 -26.56 38.61 -23.34
CA THR A 326 -27.51 37.49 -23.22
C THR A 326 -27.03 36.24 -23.97
N TYR A 327 -26.36 36.42 -25.11
CA TYR A 327 -25.74 35.33 -25.86
C TYR A 327 -24.53 34.75 -25.12
N LYS A 328 -23.65 35.59 -24.58
CA LYS A 328 -22.49 35.17 -23.78
C LYS A 328 -22.92 34.37 -22.54
N ARG A 329 -23.93 34.86 -21.81
CA ARG A 329 -24.51 34.17 -20.64
C ARG A 329 -25.11 32.81 -21.02
N ARG A 330 -25.68 32.65 -22.22
CA ARG A 330 -26.17 31.35 -22.73
C ARG A 330 -25.04 30.39 -23.06
N LEU A 331 -23.98 30.86 -23.71
CA LEU A 331 -22.78 30.07 -23.98
C LEU A 331 -22.13 29.55 -22.70
N GLU A 332 -22.00 30.41 -21.69
CA GLU A 332 -21.48 30.03 -20.37
C GLU A 332 -22.35 28.94 -19.74
N LYS A 333 -23.69 29.07 -19.78
CA LYS A 333 -24.61 28.02 -19.31
C LYS A 333 -24.40 26.69 -20.03
N ASP A 334 -24.22 26.69 -21.34
CA ASP A 334 -23.97 25.46 -22.10
C ASP A 334 -22.66 24.78 -21.67
N TRP A 335 -21.58 25.54 -21.46
CA TRP A 335 -20.32 25.01 -20.94
C TRP A 335 -20.45 24.48 -19.51
N LYS A 336 -21.20 25.16 -18.63
CA LYS A 336 -21.48 24.68 -17.28
C LYS A 336 -22.26 23.36 -17.28
N VAL A 337 -23.28 23.25 -18.13
CA VAL A 337 -24.06 22.00 -18.29
C VAL A 337 -23.19 20.89 -18.84
N LEU A 338 -22.33 21.17 -19.81
CA LEU A 338 -21.36 20.20 -20.34
C LEU A 338 -20.41 19.71 -19.25
N ALA A 339 -19.82 20.62 -18.49
CA ALA A 339 -18.91 20.31 -17.38
C ALA A 339 -19.60 19.42 -16.32
N MET A 340 -20.83 19.75 -15.93
CA MET A 340 -21.62 18.93 -14.99
C MET A 340 -21.94 17.54 -15.53
N ARG A 341 -22.22 17.39 -16.83
CA ARG A 341 -22.49 16.08 -17.45
C ARG A 341 -21.22 15.24 -17.53
N ILE A 342 -20.09 15.83 -17.91
CA ILE A 342 -18.78 15.17 -17.89
C ILE A 342 -18.47 14.65 -16.48
N ASP A 343 -18.66 15.50 -15.47
CA ASP A 343 -18.39 15.17 -14.07
C ASP A 343 -19.23 14.00 -13.56
N ARG A 344 -20.52 13.95 -13.91
CA ARG A 344 -21.40 12.80 -13.61
C ARG A 344 -21.00 11.52 -14.35
N CYS A 345 -20.60 11.63 -15.61
CA CYS A 345 -20.09 10.47 -16.36
C CYS A 345 -18.81 9.93 -15.72
N LEU A 346 -17.89 10.82 -15.32
CA LEU A 346 -16.67 10.44 -14.62
C LEU A 346 -16.98 9.78 -13.29
N PHE A 347 -17.92 10.30 -12.50
CA PHE A 347 -18.36 9.64 -11.26
C PHE A 347 -18.78 8.18 -11.50
N ILE A 348 -19.59 7.89 -12.53
CA ILE A 348 -20.02 6.52 -12.84
C ILE A 348 -18.83 5.64 -13.23
N VAL A 349 -17.91 6.15 -14.05
CA VAL A 349 -16.70 5.41 -14.43
C VAL A 349 -15.81 5.15 -13.21
N PHE A 350 -15.55 6.16 -12.39
CA PHE A 350 -14.70 6.06 -11.21
C PHE A 350 -15.29 5.16 -10.13
N THR A 351 -16.60 5.19 -9.91
CA THR A 351 -17.29 4.26 -9.01
C THR A 351 -17.19 2.82 -9.49
N LEU A 352 -17.39 2.56 -10.79
CA LEU A 352 -17.22 1.22 -11.36
C LEU A 352 -15.78 0.73 -11.22
N VAL A 353 -14.79 1.54 -11.60
CA VAL A 353 -13.37 1.20 -11.45
C VAL A 353 -13.01 0.97 -9.99
N PHE A 354 -13.51 1.81 -9.08
CA PHE A 354 -13.30 1.66 -7.65
C PHE A 354 -13.85 0.33 -7.13
N ILE A 355 -15.10 -0.01 -7.47
CA ILE A 355 -15.75 -1.28 -7.07
C ILE A 355 -15.00 -2.48 -7.63
N ILE A 356 -14.59 -2.44 -8.90
CA ILE A 356 -13.83 -3.53 -9.54
C ILE A 356 -12.47 -3.68 -8.84
N ALA A 357 -11.76 -2.58 -8.57
CA ALA A 357 -10.47 -2.61 -7.89
C ALA A 357 -10.58 -3.10 -6.43
N THR A 358 -11.58 -2.64 -5.67
CA THR A 358 -11.83 -3.15 -4.31
C THR A 358 -12.20 -4.62 -4.34
N GLY A 359 -13.11 -5.03 -5.24
CA GLY A 359 -13.56 -6.42 -5.35
C GLY A 359 -12.45 -7.38 -5.79
N ALA A 360 -11.60 -6.98 -6.72
CA ALA A 360 -10.46 -7.77 -7.17
C ALA A 360 -9.43 -7.99 -6.06
N ILE A 361 -9.22 -7.01 -5.19
CA ILE A 361 -8.17 -7.06 -4.15
C ILE A 361 -8.69 -7.67 -2.83
N LEU A 362 -9.95 -7.40 -2.46
CA LEU A 362 -10.59 -8.02 -1.29
C LEU A 362 -11.04 -9.46 -1.58
N GLY A 363 -11.39 -9.79 -2.82
CA GLY A 363 -11.80 -11.14 -3.22
C GLY A 363 -10.64 -12.14 -3.30
N THR A 364 -9.40 -11.67 -3.29
CA THR A 364 -8.18 -12.49 -3.24
C THR A 364 -7.64 -12.69 -1.81
N ALA A 365 -8.25 -12.05 -0.81
CA ALA A 365 -7.81 -12.05 0.59
C ALA A 365 -8.43 -13.17 1.44
#